data_AF-A0A382XCB4-F1
#
_entry.id   AF-A0A382XCB4-F1
#
_cell.length_a   1.000
_cell.length_b   1.000
_cell.length_c   1.000
_cell.angle_alpha   90.00
_cell.angle_beta   90.00
_cell.angle_gamma   90.00
#
_symmetry.space_group_name_H-M   'P 1'
#
loop_
_entity.id
_entity.type
_entity.pdbx_description
1 polymer ?
#
loop_
_entity_poly.entity_id
_entity_poly.type
_entity_poly.pdbx_seq_one_letter_code
_entity_poly.pdbx_strand_id
1 'polypeptide(L)'
;MFMKITKNLFYGMVSIVLLAMATNCGTPSPDKNTDALLDAQAKLERDLAMYEDTWSRFLKGDTAIVNEDRFQKDVVVVTEEGDLVGIEACKKFYMNYLTGFSDIEFTIIDAIGQGDRLVKHWNFKGTHTGEFFGIPASGNKLNLSGTTLVTMKDG
;
A
#
# COMPACT_ATOMS: atom_id res chain seq x y z
N MET A 1 18.48 -9.94 64.56
CA MET A 1 19.57 -9.83 63.56
C MET A 1 19.47 -10.88 62.45
N PHE A 2 19.16 -12.14 62.78
CA PHE A 2 18.98 -13.25 61.81
C PHE A 2 17.95 -13.02 60.69
N MET A 3 16.80 -12.39 60.99
CA MET A 3 15.69 -12.24 60.03
C MET A 3 15.93 -11.16 58.92
N LYS A 4 16.92 -10.27 59.10
CA LYS A 4 17.33 -9.30 58.05
C LYS A 4 18.30 -9.92 57.05
N ILE A 5 19.15 -10.85 57.50
CA ILE A 5 20.16 -11.54 56.67
C ILE A 5 19.46 -12.48 55.68
N THR A 6 18.42 -13.20 56.11
CA THR A 6 17.64 -14.11 55.24
C THR A 6 16.82 -13.36 54.18
N LYS A 7 16.26 -12.19 54.49
CA LYS A 7 15.57 -11.36 53.49
C LYS A 7 16.52 -10.81 52.43
N ASN A 8 17.70 -10.31 52.82
CA ASN A 8 18.69 -9.80 51.86
C ASN A 8 19.29 -10.93 50.99
N LEU A 9 19.46 -12.13 51.55
CA LEU A 9 19.90 -13.32 50.79
C LEU A 9 18.81 -13.77 49.79
N PHE A 10 17.54 -13.69 50.19
CA PHE A 10 16.40 -14.03 49.33
C PHE A 10 16.22 -13.02 48.19
N TYR A 11 16.29 -11.70 48.48
CA TYR A 11 16.23 -10.66 47.44
C TYR A 11 17.45 -10.69 46.51
N GLY A 12 18.64 -11.00 47.00
CA GLY A 12 19.84 -11.18 46.16
C GLY A 12 19.71 -12.37 45.22
N MET A 13 19.16 -13.48 45.69
CA MET A 13 18.98 -14.70 44.90
C MET A 13 17.85 -14.56 43.86
N VAL A 14 16.75 -13.88 44.21
CA VAL A 14 15.66 -13.56 43.28
C VAL A 14 16.12 -12.58 42.18
N SER A 15 16.94 -11.58 42.51
CA SER A 15 17.50 -10.64 41.53
C SER A 15 18.50 -11.30 40.57
N ILE A 16 19.30 -12.27 41.02
CA ILE A 16 20.22 -13.02 40.16
C ILE A 16 19.46 -13.95 39.21
N VAL A 17 18.37 -14.57 39.66
CA VAL A 17 17.53 -15.44 38.83
C VAL A 17 16.76 -14.63 37.76
N LEU A 18 16.26 -13.44 38.11
CA LEU A 18 15.62 -12.53 37.14
C LEU A 18 16.62 -11.99 36.10
N LEU A 19 17.87 -11.73 36.48
CA LEU A 19 18.92 -11.31 35.54
C LEU A 19 19.37 -12.44 34.60
N ALA A 20 19.34 -13.70 35.08
CA ALA A 20 19.70 -14.87 34.28
C ALA A 20 18.60 -15.31 33.29
N MET A 21 17.33 -14.95 33.52
CA MET A 21 16.25 -15.19 32.56
C MET A 21 16.23 -14.18 31.41
N ALA A 22 16.77 -12.96 31.62
CA ALA A 22 16.87 -11.94 30.58
C ALA A 22 18.00 -12.20 29.57
N THR A 23 19.00 -13.05 29.91
CA THR A 23 20.12 -13.38 29.03
C THR A 23 19.92 -14.65 28.21
N ASN A 24 18.85 -15.42 28.48
CA ASN A 24 18.53 -16.64 27.71
C ASN A 24 17.50 -16.41 26.59
N CYS A 25 17.20 -15.15 26.25
CA CYS A 25 16.64 -14.83 24.94
C CYS A 25 17.74 -14.95 23.88
N GLY A 26 18.20 -16.17 23.61
CA GLY A 26 18.75 -16.44 22.29
C GLY A 26 17.61 -16.24 21.31
N THR A 27 17.64 -15.17 20.52
CA THR A 27 16.73 -15.05 19.36
C THR A 27 16.82 -16.37 18.60
N PRO A 28 15.70 -17.04 18.31
CA PRO A 28 15.73 -18.18 17.41
C PRO A 28 16.44 -17.71 16.13
N SER A 29 17.48 -18.44 15.71
CA SER A 29 18.08 -18.18 14.39
C SER A 29 16.93 -18.21 13.38
N PRO A 30 16.80 -17.24 12.48
CA PRO A 30 15.78 -17.28 11.46
C PRO A 30 15.88 -18.63 10.74
N ASP A 31 14.80 -19.40 10.76
CA ASP A 31 14.70 -20.52 9.84
C ASP A 31 14.39 -19.95 8.44
N LYS A 32 14.72 -20.70 7.38
CA LYS A 32 14.54 -20.22 6.00
C LYS A 32 13.10 -19.77 5.70
N ASN A 33 12.13 -20.29 6.44
CA ASN A 33 10.72 -19.91 6.30
C ASN A 33 10.46 -18.52 6.87
N THR A 34 11.04 -18.19 8.03
CA THR A 34 10.95 -16.87 8.64
C THR A 34 11.57 -15.80 7.74
N ASP A 35 12.77 -16.05 7.18
CA ASP A 35 13.43 -15.12 6.26
C ASP A 35 12.57 -14.86 5.00
N ALA A 36 12.02 -15.92 4.40
CA ALA A 36 11.15 -15.79 3.23
C ALA A 36 9.86 -14.99 3.52
N LEU A 37 9.28 -15.12 4.71
CA LEU A 37 8.13 -14.33 5.13
C LEU A 37 8.47 -12.85 5.32
N LEU A 38 9.63 -12.56 5.92
CA LEU A 38 10.12 -11.19 6.09
C LEU A 38 10.42 -10.53 4.74
N ASP A 39 11.05 -11.25 3.82
CA ASP A 39 11.32 -10.75 2.46
C ASP A 39 10.03 -10.48 1.68
N ALA A 40 9.04 -11.38 1.77
CA ALA A 40 7.74 -11.22 1.15
C ALA A 40 6.98 -10.01 1.72
N GLN A 41 7.01 -9.83 3.05
CA GLN A 41 6.41 -8.67 3.70
C GLN A 41 7.09 -7.37 3.28
N ALA A 42 8.43 -7.34 3.27
CA ALA A 42 9.18 -6.17 2.84
C ALA A 42 8.95 -5.84 1.36
N LYS A 43 8.77 -6.86 0.49
CA LYS A 43 8.36 -6.65 -0.90
C LYS A 43 6.98 -6.02 -0.98
N LEU A 44 5.99 -6.59 -0.29
CA LEU A 44 4.63 -6.07 -0.28
C LEU A 44 4.58 -4.60 0.19
N GLU A 45 5.32 -4.25 1.23
CA GLU A 45 5.40 -2.87 1.73
C GLU A 45 5.97 -1.90 0.69
N ARG A 46 7.00 -2.32 -0.07
CA ARG A 46 7.54 -1.52 -1.18
C ARG A 46 6.52 -1.37 -2.31
N ASP A 47 5.84 -2.46 -2.67
CA ASP A 47 4.83 -2.47 -3.73
C ASP A 47 3.66 -1.54 -3.39
N LEU A 48 3.14 -1.61 -2.15
CA LEU A 48 2.09 -0.73 -1.64
C LEU A 48 2.54 0.74 -1.67
N ALA A 49 3.72 1.04 -1.14
CA ALA A 49 4.24 2.40 -1.12
C ALA A 49 4.42 2.99 -2.53
N MET A 50 4.97 2.21 -3.46
CA MET A 50 5.14 2.64 -4.84
C MET A 50 3.80 2.86 -5.53
N TYR A 51 2.85 1.94 -5.34
CA TYR A 51 1.53 2.00 -5.94
C TYR A 51 0.73 3.20 -5.42
N GLU A 52 0.73 3.45 -4.11
CA GLU A 52 0.07 4.62 -3.51
C GLU A 52 0.67 5.95 -4.00
N ASP A 53 2.00 6.05 -4.01
CA ASP A 53 2.72 7.23 -4.53
C ASP A 53 2.33 7.53 -5.98
N THR A 54 2.28 6.49 -6.82
CA THR A 54 1.92 6.60 -8.24
C THR A 54 0.55 7.26 -8.41
N TRP A 55 -0.49 6.76 -7.75
CA TRP A 55 -1.84 7.29 -7.92
C TRP A 55 -2.06 8.63 -7.21
N SER A 56 -1.40 8.85 -6.06
CA SER A 56 -1.40 10.14 -5.36
C SER A 56 -0.82 11.24 -6.24
N ARG A 57 0.31 10.98 -6.92
CA ARG A 57 0.96 11.93 -7.84
C ARG A 57 0.16 12.13 -9.12
N PHE A 58 -0.30 11.04 -9.73
CA PHE A 58 -1.08 11.10 -10.97
C PHE A 58 -2.33 11.98 -10.80
N LEU A 59 -3.14 11.74 -9.75
CA LEU A 59 -4.35 12.51 -9.51
C LEU A 59 -4.10 13.93 -8.97
N LYS A 60 -2.86 14.26 -8.62
CA LYS A 60 -2.39 15.64 -8.39
C LYS A 60 -1.88 16.32 -9.66
N GLY A 61 -1.94 15.66 -10.81
CA GLY A 61 -1.59 16.21 -12.12
C GLY A 61 -0.22 15.81 -12.66
N ASP A 62 0.57 15.03 -11.90
CA ASP A 62 1.84 14.48 -12.41
C ASP A 62 1.57 13.26 -13.29
N THR A 63 1.09 13.50 -14.51
CA THR A 63 0.68 12.45 -15.45
C THR A 63 1.86 11.71 -16.06
N ALA A 64 3.08 12.24 -15.94
CA ALA A 64 4.30 11.60 -16.43
C ALA A 64 4.70 10.40 -15.57
N ILE A 65 4.12 10.24 -14.37
CA ILE A 65 4.41 9.13 -13.46
C ILE A 65 3.93 7.77 -13.98
N VAL A 66 3.01 7.76 -14.96
CA VAL A 66 2.62 6.54 -15.69
C VAL A 66 3.58 6.36 -16.85
N ASN A 67 4.61 5.54 -16.64
CA ASN A 67 5.72 5.29 -17.56
C ASN A 67 6.33 3.89 -17.33
N GLU A 68 7.37 3.54 -18.10
CA GLU A 68 8.03 2.22 -18.04
C GLU A 68 8.77 1.93 -16.72
N ASP A 69 9.06 2.94 -15.89
CA ASP A 69 9.72 2.74 -14.59
C ASP A 69 8.77 2.22 -13.51
N ARG A 70 7.45 2.31 -13.74
CA ARG A 70 6.40 1.97 -12.76
C ARG A 70 5.33 1.02 -13.28
N PHE A 71 5.31 0.80 -14.59
CA PHE A 71 4.32 -0.04 -15.26
C PHE A 71 5.03 -0.98 -16.22
N GLN A 72 4.61 -2.24 -16.20
CA GLN A 72 5.01 -3.20 -17.22
C GLN A 72 4.49 -2.73 -18.58
N LYS A 73 5.27 -2.99 -19.64
CA LYS A 73 4.92 -2.58 -21.01
C LYS A 73 3.61 -3.21 -21.50
N ASP A 74 3.27 -4.37 -20.96
CA ASP A 74 2.07 -5.14 -21.22
C ASP A 74 1.00 -4.97 -20.11
N VAL A 75 1.06 -3.92 -19.29
CA VAL A 75 0.03 -3.64 -18.28
C VAL A 75 -1.36 -3.69 -18.89
N VAL A 76 -2.29 -4.33 -18.18
CA VAL A 76 -3.68 -4.47 -18.61
C VAL A 76 -4.60 -3.75 -17.64
N VAL A 77 -5.43 -2.85 -18.18
CA VAL A 77 -6.61 -2.33 -17.46
C VAL A 77 -7.82 -3.14 -17.91
N VAL A 78 -8.41 -3.88 -16.99
CA VAL A 78 -9.60 -4.68 -17.24
C VAL A 78 -10.84 -3.80 -17.08
N THR A 79 -11.65 -3.69 -18.13
CA THR A 79 -12.88 -2.87 -18.15
C THR A 79 -14.08 -3.71 -18.60
N GLU A 80 -15.29 -3.15 -18.49
CA GLU A 80 -16.50 -3.83 -18.97
C GLU A 80 -16.49 -3.96 -20.50
N GLU A 81 -15.92 -2.98 -21.20
CA GLU A 81 -15.80 -2.94 -22.65
C GLU A 81 -14.64 -3.76 -23.21
N GLY A 82 -13.81 -4.35 -22.32
CA GLY A 82 -12.68 -5.20 -22.65
C GLY A 82 -11.34 -4.73 -22.07
N ASP A 83 -10.29 -5.45 -22.41
CA ASP A 83 -8.95 -5.19 -21.89
C ASP A 83 -8.24 -4.07 -22.67
N LEU A 84 -7.69 -3.11 -21.93
CA LEU A 84 -6.82 -2.06 -22.47
C LEU A 84 -5.37 -2.42 -22.16
N VAL A 85 -4.58 -2.67 -23.21
CA VAL A 85 -3.20 -3.16 -23.07
C VAL A 85 -2.19 -2.05 -23.34
N GLY A 86 -1.21 -1.93 -22.45
CA GLY A 86 -0.06 -1.06 -22.57
C GLY A 86 -0.17 0.26 -21.78
N ILE A 87 0.98 0.85 -21.52
CA ILE A 87 1.13 2.04 -20.65
C ILE A 87 0.35 3.23 -21.19
N GLU A 88 0.41 3.48 -22.51
CA GLU A 88 -0.34 4.59 -23.13
C GLU A 88 -1.85 4.39 -23.03
N ALA A 89 -2.34 3.17 -23.20
CA ALA A 89 -3.76 2.85 -23.05
C ALA A 89 -4.22 3.03 -21.60
N CYS A 90 -3.42 2.54 -20.64
CA CYS A 90 -3.64 2.74 -19.21
C CYS A 90 -3.68 4.23 -18.85
N LYS A 91 -2.67 5.00 -19.27
CA LYS A 91 -2.60 6.44 -19.03
C LYS A 91 -3.82 7.15 -19.59
N LYS A 92 -4.16 6.89 -20.86
CA LYS A 92 -5.34 7.50 -21.51
C LYS A 92 -6.63 7.18 -20.76
N PHE A 93 -6.80 5.95 -20.28
CA PHE A 93 -7.96 5.55 -19.49
C PHE A 93 -8.09 6.43 -18.24
N TYR A 94 -7.05 6.52 -17.42
CA TYR A 94 -7.10 7.30 -16.18
C TYR A 94 -7.06 8.82 -16.38
N MET A 95 -6.54 9.31 -17.52
CA MET A 95 -6.61 10.72 -17.88
C MET A 95 -8.05 11.26 -17.93
N ASN A 96 -9.05 10.41 -18.22
CA ASN A 96 -10.46 10.81 -18.20
C ASN A 96 -10.87 11.44 -16.86
N TYR A 97 -10.33 10.96 -15.73
CA TYR A 97 -10.64 11.54 -14.42
C TYR A 97 -10.11 12.98 -14.28
N LEU A 98 -8.91 13.25 -14.80
CA LEU A 98 -8.30 14.57 -14.76
C LEU A 98 -8.91 15.55 -15.75
N THR A 99 -9.36 15.07 -16.91
CA THR A 99 -9.97 15.92 -17.95
C THR A 99 -11.47 16.12 -17.72
N GLY A 100 -12.15 15.13 -17.14
CA GLY A 100 -13.58 15.17 -16.89
C GLY A 100 -13.98 15.96 -15.64
N PHE A 101 -13.08 16.07 -14.66
CA PHE A 101 -13.39 16.69 -13.37
C PHE A 101 -12.44 17.84 -13.00
N SER A 102 -12.99 18.86 -12.37
CA SER A 102 -12.26 19.89 -11.62
C SER A 102 -12.47 19.70 -10.12
N ASP A 103 -11.73 20.47 -9.30
CA ASP A 103 -11.83 20.42 -7.83
C ASP A 103 -11.63 19.00 -7.28
N ILE A 104 -10.69 18.27 -7.87
CA ILE A 104 -10.46 16.86 -7.57
C ILE A 104 -9.90 16.71 -6.15
N GLU A 105 -10.61 15.93 -5.32
CA GLU A 105 -10.10 15.38 -4.07
C GLU A 105 -10.00 13.86 -4.23
N PHE A 106 -8.77 13.33 -4.18
CA PHE A 106 -8.55 11.89 -4.17
C PHE A 106 -7.86 11.45 -2.90
N THR A 107 -8.43 10.44 -2.26
CA THR A 107 -7.91 9.85 -1.03
C THR A 107 -7.83 8.34 -1.20
N ILE A 108 -6.64 7.79 -0.93
CA ILE A 108 -6.49 6.36 -0.67
C ILE A 108 -6.83 6.15 0.79
N ILE A 109 -7.91 5.40 1.05
CA ILE A 109 -8.40 5.15 2.40
C ILE A 109 -7.62 4.00 3.03
N ASP A 110 -7.38 2.96 2.25
CA ASP A 110 -6.64 1.77 2.66
C ASP A 110 -6.03 1.09 1.44
N ALA A 111 -4.90 0.41 1.65
CA ALA A 111 -4.29 -0.46 0.67
C ALA A 111 -3.70 -1.68 1.37
N ILE A 112 -4.19 -2.85 0.98
CA ILE A 112 -3.81 -4.13 1.58
C ILE A 112 -3.44 -5.12 0.47
N GLY A 113 -2.61 -6.11 0.78
CA GLY A 113 -2.24 -7.11 -0.21
C GLY A 113 -1.57 -8.34 0.38
N GLN A 114 -1.27 -9.28 -0.50
CA GLN A 114 -0.50 -10.48 -0.20
C GLN A 114 0.22 -10.94 -1.46
N GLY A 115 1.53 -11.20 -1.33
CA GLY A 115 2.37 -11.52 -2.48
C GLY A 115 2.28 -10.41 -3.52
N ASP A 116 1.94 -10.78 -4.75
CA ASP A 116 1.87 -9.86 -5.88
C ASP A 116 0.48 -9.26 -6.12
N ARG A 117 -0.47 -9.42 -5.18
CA ARG A 117 -1.82 -8.88 -5.33
C ARG A 117 -2.13 -7.87 -4.25
N LEU A 118 -2.60 -6.70 -4.67
CA LEU A 118 -3.03 -5.63 -3.77
C LEU A 118 -4.42 -5.13 -4.11
N VAL A 119 -5.09 -4.58 -3.10
CA VAL A 119 -6.41 -3.99 -3.17
C VAL A 119 -6.32 -2.59 -2.60
N LYS A 120 -6.73 -1.60 -3.38
CA LYS A 120 -6.85 -0.19 -2.96
C LYS A 120 -8.30 0.16 -2.71
N HIS A 121 -8.64 0.60 -1.51
CA HIS A 121 -9.90 1.30 -1.22
C HIS A 121 -9.66 2.80 -1.30
N TRP A 122 -10.51 3.50 -2.06
CA TRP A 122 -10.32 4.92 -2.35
C TRP A 122 -11.63 5.70 -2.40
N ASN A 123 -11.50 7.02 -2.23
CA ASN A 123 -12.57 7.98 -2.46
C ASN A 123 -12.11 9.05 -3.45
N PHE A 124 -12.97 9.34 -4.43
CA PHE A 124 -12.78 10.39 -5.41
C PHE A 124 -13.95 11.37 -5.34
N LYS A 125 -13.65 12.65 -5.24
CA LYS A 125 -14.62 13.72 -5.40
C LYS A 125 -14.15 14.69 -6.48
N GLY A 126 -15.11 15.37 -7.08
CA GLY A 126 -14.85 16.43 -8.04
C GLY A 126 -16.13 17.01 -8.62
N THR A 127 -16.00 18.06 -9.41
CA THR A 127 -17.09 18.66 -10.19
C THR A 127 -16.94 18.24 -11.65
N HIS A 128 -17.96 17.66 -12.26
CA HIS A 128 -17.94 17.18 -13.66
C HIS A 128 -17.98 18.35 -14.64
N THR A 129 -16.82 18.83 -15.05
CA THR A 129 -16.63 20.06 -15.84
C THR A 129 -16.07 19.84 -17.23
N GLY A 130 -15.61 18.63 -17.54
CA GLY A 130 -15.18 18.22 -18.88
C GLY A 130 -15.92 16.97 -19.37
N GLU A 131 -15.51 16.44 -20.51
CA GLU A 131 -16.00 15.14 -20.99
C GLU A 131 -15.39 14.00 -20.16
N PHE A 132 -16.24 13.07 -19.73
CA PHE A 132 -15.83 11.90 -18.95
C PHE A 132 -16.34 10.62 -19.61
N PHE A 133 -15.44 9.82 -20.21
CA PHE A 133 -15.81 8.60 -20.94
C PHE A 133 -16.94 8.81 -21.97
N GLY A 134 -16.86 9.90 -22.74
CA GLY A 134 -17.87 10.26 -23.75
C GLY A 134 -19.13 10.93 -23.20
N ILE A 135 -19.23 11.11 -21.88
CA ILE A 135 -20.33 11.83 -21.23
C ILE A 135 -19.98 13.32 -21.16
N PRO A 136 -20.77 14.23 -21.77
CA PRO A 136 -20.50 15.67 -21.69
C PRO A 136 -20.61 16.21 -20.26
N ALA A 137 -19.85 17.28 -19.98
CA ALA A 137 -19.86 17.96 -18.69
C ALA A 137 -21.29 18.28 -18.22
N SER A 138 -21.60 17.87 -16.99
CA SER A 138 -22.93 18.07 -16.40
C SER A 138 -22.97 19.16 -15.34
N GLY A 139 -21.82 19.59 -14.83
CA GLY A 139 -21.69 20.53 -13.71
C GLY A 139 -22.01 19.92 -12.34
N ASN A 140 -22.38 18.63 -12.28
CA ASN A 140 -22.71 17.96 -11.03
C ASN A 140 -21.46 17.63 -10.20
N LYS A 141 -21.63 17.57 -8.88
CA LYS A 141 -20.60 17.06 -7.97
C LYS A 141 -20.68 15.54 -7.87
N LEU A 142 -19.52 14.89 -7.83
CA LEU A 142 -19.36 13.47 -7.57
C LEU A 142 -18.71 13.25 -6.21
N ASN A 143 -19.16 12.21 -5.50
CA ASN A 143 -18.47 11.63 -4.36
C ASN A 143 -18.54 10.10 -4.48
N LEU A 144 -17.48 9.51 -5.00
CA LEU A 144 -17.40 8.11 -5.38
C LEU A 144 -16.45 7.36 -4.45
N SER A 145 -16.92 6.25 -3.88
CA SER A 145 -16.08 5.30 -3.13
C SER A 145 -15.92 4.04 -3.98
N GLY A 146 -14.72 3.50 -4.06
CA GLY A 146 -14.43 2.36 -4.92
C GLY A 146 -13.23 1.55 -4.47
N THR A 147 -13.09 0.38 -5.08
CA THR A 147 -11.98 -0.53 -4.82
C THR A 147 -11.32 -0.93 -6.12
N THR A 148 -9.99 -1.04 -6.14
CA THR A 148 -9.22 -1.50 -7.30
C THR A 148 -8.34 -2.68 -6.89
N LEU A 149 -8.51 -3.83 -7.54
CA LEU A 149 -7.63 -4.98 -7.43
C LEU A 149 -6.50 -4.84 -8.46
N VAL A 150 -5.26 -5.10 -8.05
CA VAL A 150 -4.07 -4.95 -8.88
C VAL A 150 -3.16 -6.16 -8.70
N THR A 151 -2.53 -6.56 -9.80
CA THR A 151 -1.41 -7.49 -9.78
C THR A 151 -0.13 -6.71 -10.03
N MET A 152 0.82 -6.81 -9.11
CA MET A 152 2.16 -6.22 -9.18
C MET A 152 3.13 -7.21 -9.83
N LYS A 153 4.21 -6.71 -10.44
CA LYS A 153 5.23 -7.59 -11.02
C LYS A 153 6.58 -6.90 -10.96
N ASP A 154 7.43 -7.44 -10.08
CA ASP A 154 8.81 -7.00 -9.87
C ASP A 154 8.94 -5.54 -9.40
N GLY A 155 7.97 -5.09 -8.60
CA GLY A 155 7.76 -3.68 -8.25
C GLY A 155 6.86 -3.05 -9.29
#